data_AF-A0A2M8PN77-F1
#
_entry.id   AF-A0A2M8PN77-F1
#
_cell.length_a   1.000
_cell.length_b   1.000
_cell.length_c   1.000
_cell.angle_alpha   90.00
_cell.angle_beta   90.00
_cell.angle_gamma   90.00
#
_symmetry.space_group_name_H-M   'P 1'
#
loop_
_entity.id
_entity.type
_entity.pdbx_description
1 polymer ?
#
loop_
_entity_poly.entity_id
_entity_poly.type
_entity_poly.pdbx_seq_one_letter_code
_entity_poly.pdbx_strand_id
1 'polypeptide(L)'
;MVIKPRYIDAETFWELSQSPEYEDKIIELVDGEIVEMSKPGGVHGVTVMEIGRRVSNHVREHNLGWVTAAETGFIVKKNPEGRDTVRGLDVAFVRLDR
;
A
#
# COMPACT_ATOMS: atom_id res chain seq x y z
N MET A 1 -19.54 20.11 12.39
CA MET A 1 -18.40 19.33 12.92
C MET A 1 -18.66 17.88 12.56
N VAL A 2 -18.00 17.37 11.52
CA VAL A 2 -18.16 15.96 11.13
C VAL A 2 -17.27 15.16 12.08
N ILE A 3 -17.89 14.37 12.95
CA ILE A 3 -17.17 13.39 13.77
C ILE A 3 -16.69 12.33 12.78
N LYS A 4 -15.40 12.34 12.44
CA LYS A 4 -14.81 11.23 11.67
C LYS A 4 -14.96 9.96 12.50
N PRO A 5 -15.49 8.86 11.95
CA PRO A 5 -15.57 7.60 12.68
C PRO A 5 -14.16 7.22 13.16
N ARG A 6 -14.07 6.68 14.38
CA ARG A 6 -12.80 6.34 15.03
C ARG A 6 -11.99 5.31 14.23
N TYR A 7 -12.67 4.48 13.44
CA TYR A 7 -12.09 3.48 12.57
C TYR A 7 -12.83 3.46 11.23
N ILE A 8 -12.11 3.21 10.14
CA ILE A 8 -12.64 3.10 8.78
C ILE A 8 -12.16 1.82 8.10
N ASP A 9 -12.91 1.35 7.12
CA ASP A 9 -12.52 0.20 6.30
C ASP A 9 -11.64 0.62 5.11
N ALA A 10 -11.17 -0.37 4.34
CA ALA A 10 -10.31 -0.12 3.19
C ALA A 10 -11.01 0.69 2.09
N GLU A 11 -12.32 0.48 1.88
CA GLU A 11 -13.09 1.18 0.84
C GLU A 11 -13.18 2.67 1.15
N THR A 12 -13.60 2.99 2.39
CA THR A 12 -13.62 4.37 2.90
C THR A 12 -12.23 4.99 2.89
N PHE A 13 -11.19 4.23 3.24
CA PHE A 13 -9.80 4.69 3.18
C PHE A 13 -9.39 5.09 1.76
N TRP A 14 -9.74 4.31 0.73
CA TRP A 14 -9.41 4.65 -0.65
C TRP A 14 -10.06 5.95 -1.08
N GLU A 15 -11.34 6.14 -0.80
CA GLU A 15 -12.06 7.38 -1.11
C GLU A 15 -11.42 8.58 -0.42
N LEU A 16 -11.14 8.47 0.89
CA LEU A 16 -10.53 9.54 1.66
C LEU A 16 -9.12 9.87 1.21
N SER A 17 -8.33 8.87 0.82
CA SER A 17 -6.94 9.06 0.38
C SER A 17 -6.79 9.95 -0.85
N GLN A 18 -7.86 10.09 -1.64
CA GLN A 18 -7.89 10.93 -2.84
C GLN A 18 -8.43 12.34 -2.56
N SER A 19 -8.75 12.66 -1.31
CA SER A 19 -9.27 13.99 -0.93
C SER A 19 -8.15 15.03 -0.79
N PRO A 20 -8.46 16.34 -0.93
CA PRO A 20 -7.47 17.41 -0.77
C PRO A 20 -6.75 17.43 0.59
N GLU A 21 -7.32 16.79 1.62
CA GLU A 21 -6.68 16.69 2.95
C GLU A 21 -5.41 15.84 2.93
N TYR A 22 -5.30 14.89 1.99
CA TYR A 22 -4.19 13.94 1.90
C TYR A 22 -3.38 14.05 0.61
N GLU A 23 -3.65 15.06 -0.23
CA GLU A 23 -3.01 15.24 -1.55
C GLU A 23 -1.47 15.17 -1.50
N ASP A 24 -0.85 15.75 -0.46
CA ASP A 24 0.60 15.78 -0.29
C ASP A 24 1.15 14.74 0.70
N LYS A 25 0.30 13.85 1.21
CA LYS A 25 0.63 12.91 2.29
C LYS A 25 0.79 11.48 1.76
N ILE A 26 1.69 10.73 2.40
CA ILE A 26 1.69 9.28 2.30
C ILE A 26 0.95 8.76 3.52
N ILE A 27 -0.11 8.00 3.31
CA ILE A 27 -0.92 7.44 4.39
C ILE A 27 -1.12 5.94 4.22
N GLU A 28 -1.28 5.28 5.35
CA GLU A 28 -1.62 3.86 5.47
C GLU A 28 -2.87 3.71 6.34
N LEU A 29 -3.52 2.55 6.27
CA LEU A 29 -4.59 2.16 7.18
C LEU A 29 -4.08 1.04 8.10
N VAL A 30 -4.09 1.23 9.41
CA VAL A 30 -3.65 0.24 10.39
C VAL A 30 -4.76 -0.02 11.40
N ASP A 31 -5.33 -1.23 11.37
CA ASP A 31 -6.48 -1.63 12.21
C ASP A 31 -7.63 -0.58 12.23
N GLY A 32 -7.90 -0.02 11.05
CA GLY A 32 -8.92 0.99 10.80
C GLY A 32 -8.50 2.44 11.08
N GLU A 33 -7.26 2.70 11.51
CA GLU A 33 -6.75 4.05 11.76
C GLU A 33 -5.87 4.55 10.61
N ILE A 34 -6.06 5.79 10.17
CA ILE A 34 -5.18 6.42 9.19
C ILE A 34 -3.87 6.82 9.87
N VAL A 35 -2.76 6.33 9.35
CA VAL A 35 -1.41 6.63 9.81
C VAL A 35 -0.66 7.37 8.71
N GLU A 36 -0.08 8.52 9.04
CA GLU A 36 0.77 9.28 8.12
C GLU A 36 2.21 8.77 8.15
N MET A 37 2.79 8.58 6.98
CA MET A 37 4.14 8.10 6.77
C MET A 37 5.01 9.21 6.19
N SER A 38 6.30 9.20 6.56
CA SER A 38 7.28 10.08 5.93
C SER A 38 7.62 9.59 4.52
N LYS A 39 7.95 10.52 3.61
CA LYS A 39 8.48 10.17 2.29
C LYS A 39 9.81 9.40 2.45
N PRO A 40 10.03 8.30 1.70
CA PRO A 40 11.27 7.55 1.77
C PRO A 40 12.46 8.38 1.26
N GLY A 41 13.64 8.14 1.85
CA GLY A 41 14.90 8.76 1.45
C GLY A 41 15.63 7.99 0.34
N GLY A 42 16.70 8.58 -0.21
CA GLY A 42 17.42 8.01 -1.37
C GLY A 42 18.00 6.61 -1.14
N VAL A 43 18.48 6.29 0.07
CA VAL A 43 19.01 4.95 0.38
C VAL A 43 17.91 3.89 0.29
N HIS A 44 16.70 4.22 0.78
CA HIS A 44 15.53 3.35 0.63
C HIS A 44 15.20 3.18 -0.85
N GLY A 45 15.09 4.28 -1.61
CA GLY A 45 14.78 4.23 -3.04
C GLY A 45 15.75 3.36 -3.86
N VAL A 46 17.06 3.50 -3.64
CA VAL A 46 18.08 2.68 -4.32
C VAL A 46 17.93 1.20 -3.95
N THR A 47 17.70 0.90 -2.67
CA THR A 47 17.59 -0.46 -2.16
C THR A 47 16.34 -1.15 -2.70
N VAL A 48 15.18 -0.49 -2.61
CA VAL A 48 13.89 -0.99 -3.08
C VAL A 48 13.91 -1.20 -4.59
N MET A 49 14.50 -0.27 -5.35
CA MET A 49 14.62 -0.42 -6.80
C MET A 49 15.44 -1.65 -7.19
N GLU A 50 16.57 -1.91 -6.51
CA GLU A 50 17.40 -3.07 -6.82
C GLU A 50 16.71 -4.39 -6.46
N ILE A 51 15.98 -4.43 -5.34
CA ILE A 51 15.16 -5.59 -4.96
C ILE A 51 14.06 -5.81 -5.99
N GLY A 52 13.26 -4.79 -6.28
CA GLY A 52 12.14 -4.85 -7.23
C GLY A 52 12.59 -5.28 -8.62
N ARG A 53 13.72 -4.77 -9.11
CA ARG A 53 14.32 -5.15 -10.40
C ARG A 53 14.65 -6.64 -10.45
N ARG A 54 15.33 -7.18 -9.43
CA ARG A 54 15.70 -8.60 -9.40
C ARG A 54 14.49 -9.52 -9.38
N VAL A 55 13.49 -9.20 -8.54
CA VAL A 55 12.26 -9.99 -8.44
C VAL A 55 11.46 -9.90 -9.74
N SER A 56 11.29 -8.69 -10.29
CA SER A 56 10.54 -8.46 -11.53
C SER A 56 11.17 -9.19 -12.72
N ASN A 57 12.50 -9.18 -12.85
CA ASN A 57 13.18 -9.94 -13.90
C ASN A 57 12.82 -11.43 -13.85
N HIS A 58 12.93 -12.05 -12.67
CA HIS A 58 12.59 -13.47 -12.51
C HIS A 58 11.11 -13.74 -12.81
N VAL A 59 10.20 -12.94 -12.25
CA VAL A 59 8.75 -13.08 -12.42
C VAL A 59 8.34 -12.95 -13.89
N ARG A 60 8.91 -12.00 -14.63
CA ARG A 60 8.62 -11.80 -16.05
C ARG A 60 9.21 -12.90 -16.93
N GLU A 61 10.44 -13.32 -16.67
CA GLU A 61 11.10 -14.40 -17.43
C GLU A 61 10.30 -15.71 -17.34
N HIS A 62 9.69 -15.98 -16.20
CA HIS A 62 8.97 -17.23 -15.92
C HIS A 62 7.44 -17.11 -16.03
N ASN A 63 6.92 -15.95 -16.47
CA ASN A 63 5.48 -15.66 -16.55
C ASN A 63 4.72 -15.99 -15.24
N LEU A 64 5.27 -15.57 -14.10
CA LEU A 64 4.75 -15.97 -12.78
C LEU A 64 3.69 -15.01 -12.23
N GLY A 65 3.55 -13.81 -12.79
CA GLY A 65 2.68 -12.76 -12.24
C GLY A 65 3.21 -11.36 -12.46
N TRP A 66 2.92 -10.51 -11.48
CA TRP A 66 3.21 -9.09 -11.47
C TRP A 66 4.05 -8.73 -10.25
N VAL A 67 4.95 -7.78 -10.41
CA VAL A 67 5.66 -7.15 -9.28
C VAL A 67 5.25 -5.69 -9.24
N THR A 68 4.77 -5.24 -8.10
CA THR A 68 4.43 -3.83 -7.84
C THR A 68 5.51 -3.19 -6.97
N ALA A 69 5.61 -1.87 -7.06
CA ALA A 69 6.56 -1.03 -6.33
C ALA A 69 5.87 0.29 -5.97
N ALA A 70 6.63 1.35 -5.67
CA ALA A 70 6.10 2.70 -5.42
C ALA A 70 5.04 2.71 -4.31
N GLU A 71 5.34 1.97 -3.23
CA GLU A 71 4.52 1.96 -2.01
C GLU A 71 3.05 1.59 -2.33
N THR A 72 2.85 0.71 -3.33
CA THR A 72 1.51 0.30 -3.77
C THR A 72 0.72 -0.21 -2.58
N GLY A 73 -0.50 0.31 -2.41
CA GLY A 73 -1.34 -0.04 -1.27
C GLY A 73 -1.98 -1.43 -1.43
N PHE A 74 -1.79 -2.29 -0.43
CA PHE A 74 -2.41 -3.63 -0.35
C PHE A 74 -3.24 -3.77 0.92
N ILE A 75 -4.42 -4.36 0.78
CA ILE A 75 -5.18 -4.85 1.93
C ILE A 75 -4.46 -6.09 2.46
N VAL A 76 -3.70 -5.93 3.54
CA VAL A 76 -2.96 -7.04 4.20
C VAL A 76 -3.78 -7.71 5.30
N LYS A 77 -4.88 -7.09 5.73
CA LYS A 77 -5.85 -7.65 6.68
C LYS A 77 -7.24 -7.13 6.37
N LYS A 78 -8.17 -8.05 6.10
CA LYS A 78 -9.61 -7.78 6.09
C LYS A 78 -10.20 -8.10 7.47
N ASN A 79 -10.95 -7.17 8.06
CA ASN A 79 -11.55 -7.34 9.38
C ASN A 79 -13.09 -7.26 9.28
N PRO A 80 -13.84 -8.22 9.87
CA PRO A 80 -15.30 -8.20 9.88
C PRO A 80 -15.93 -6.93 10.51
N GLU A 81 -15.21 -6.27 11.42
CA GLU A 81 -15.66 -5.03 12.09
C GLU A 81 -15.31 -3.76 11.29
N GLY A 82 -14.87 -3.89 10.03
CA GLY A 82 -14.46 -2.78 9.19
C GLY A 82 -13.12 -2.16 9.59
N ARG A 83 -12.32 -2.83 10.44
CA ARG A 83 -10.99 -2.40 10.87
C ARG A 83 -9.88 -2.99 10.02
N ASP A 84 -9.96 -2.71 8.72
CA ASP A 84 -9.03 -3.24 7.73
C ASP A 84 -7.61 -2.67 7.94
N THR A 85 -6.62 -3.31 7.33
CA THR A 85 -5.25 -2.80 7.24
C THR A 85 -4.82 -2.73 5.79
N VAL A 86 -4.43 -1.53 5.36
CA VAL A 86 -3.89 -1.22 4.04
C VAL A 86 -2.48 -0.67 4.22
N ARG A 87 -1.49 -1.33 3.62
CA ARG A 87 -0.07 -0.93 3.71
C ARG A 87 0.49 -0.58 2.34
N GLY A 88 1.29 0.48 2.27
CA GLY A 88 2.10 0.80 1.10
C GLY A 88 3.32 -0.09 1.09
N LEU A 89 3.33 -1.11 0.22
CA LEU A 89 4.43 -2.08 0.17
C LEU A 89 5.55 -1.57 -0.76
N ASP A 90 6.79 -1.60 -0.26
CA ASP A 90 7.98 -1.21 -1.03
C ASP A 90 8.14 -2.04 -2.32
N VAL A 91 7.97 -3.37 -2.22
CA VAL A 91 7.95 -4.33 -3.32
C VAL A 91 6.94 -5.42 -2.98
N ALA A 92 6.02 -5.73 -3.90
CA ALA A 92 5.12 -6.87 -3.74
C ALA A 92 5.08 -7.73 -5.01
N PHE A 93 5.03 -9.06 -4.84
CA PHE A 93 4.81 -10.00 -5.94
C PHE A 93 3.39 -10.57 -5.83
N VAL A 94 2.62 -10.44 -6.92
CA VAL A 94 1.30 -11.03 -7.07
C VAL A 94 1.38 -12.08 -8.15
N ARG A 95 1.19 -13.34 -7.75
CA ARG A 95 1.18 -14.49 -8.67
C ARG A 95 0.00 -14.40 -9.65
N LEU A 96 0.16 -14.93 -10.88
CA LEU A 96 -0.98 -15.18 -11.77
C LEU A 96 -1.95 -16.21 -11.16
N ASP A 97 -3.24 -15.94 -11.28
CA ASP A 97 -4.30 -16.89 -10.94
C ASP A 97 -4.08 -18.23 -11.66
N ARG A 98 -4.46 -19.31 -10.99
CA ARG A 98 -4.43 -20.67 -11.56
C ARG A 98 -5.62 -20.89 -12.48
#